data_AF-A0A950J9I5-F1
#
_entry.id   AF-A0A950J9I5-F1
#
_cell.length_a   1.000
_cell.length_b   1.000
_cell.length_c   1.000
_cell.angle_alpha   90.00
_cell.angle_beta   90.00
_cell.angle_gamma   90.00
#
_symmetry.space_group_name_H-M   'P 1'
#
loop_
_entity.id
_entity.type
_entity.pdbx_description
1 polymer ?
#
loop_
_entity_poly.entity_id
_entity_poly.type
_entity_poly.pdbx_seq_one_letter_code
_entity_poly.pdbx_strand_id
1 'polypeptide(L)'
;VMDVSGEPHRGVLTGGDMARWEASVEAPLAYDYGRYTVYKAGPWSQGPVVLQQLALLKGFNLDGLDPTSPEFIHLQVECAKLAYADREKFYGDPKFNEIPIATLLSDAYNDERRKLITDKASLDFTPGSVEGFGAVVKLRREEGHRAAVGEFGAGEPTVGRMGDMAGDTVHFDIIDKAGNMISSTPSGGWLQSSPVIPELGFGLGTRGQMFWLDEGHPASLAPGKRPRTTLTPTMALRDGEPYLAWGSPGGDQQDQWIAQFFLRHVHAGKNLQEAIDAPAWHSEHFPISFWPRTARPGVLVVEGRVPPATIAELKRRGHVVEVGPDWSEGRLTAASQVGPRRRAAANPRGMQGYAAGR
;
A
#
# COMPACT_ATOMS: atom_id res chain seq x y z
N VAL A 1 20.44 -20.19 -9.16
CA VAL A 1 19.52 -20.21 -8.00
C VAL A 1 18.27 -20.91 -8.46
N MET A 2 17.76 -21.87 -7.69
CA MET A 2 16.46 -22.48 -7.99
C MET A 2 15.39 -21.41 -7.79
N ASP A 3 14.53 -21.21 -8.78
CA ASP A 3 13.35 -20.37 -8.60
C ASP A 3 12.13 -21.20 -8.18
N VAL A 4 10.96 -20.56 -8.11
CA VAL A 4 9.69 -21.19 -7.71
C VAL A 4 9.17 -22.23 -8.70
N SER A 5 9.71 -22.30 -9.93
CA SER A 5 9.39 -23.37 -10.88
C SER A 5 10.18 -24.66 -10.62
N GLY A 6 11.18 -24.60 -9.73
CA GLY A 6 12.12 -25.70 -9.54
C GLY A 6 13.17 -25.77 -10.64
N GLU A 7 13.37 -24.72 -11.44
CA GLU A 7 14.44 -24.63 -12.42
C GLU A 7 15.59 -23.71 -11.95
N PRO A 8 16.86 -24.05 -12.25
CA PRO A 8 17.99 -23.22 -11.91
C PRO A 8 18.15 -22.06 -12.91
N HIS A 9 17.97 -20.82 -12.44
CA HIS A 9 18.26 -19.61 -13.22
C HIS A 9 19.52 -18.89 -12.75
N ARG A 10 20.15 -18.13 -13.66
CA ARG A 10 21.29 -17.26 -13.37
C ARG A 10 20.82 -15.82 -13.23
N GLY A 11 21.35 -15.11 -12.23
CA GLY A 11 21.16 -13.66 -12.12
C GLY A 11 21.94 -12.93 -13.21
N VAL A 12 21.39 -11.81 -13.69
CA VAL A 12 22.03 -10.92 -14.68
C VAL A 12 22.78 -9.76 -14.04
N LEU A 13 22.79 -9.68 -12.70
CA LEU A 13 23.47 -8.63 -11.94
C LEU A 13 24.99 -8.71 -12.13
N THR A 14 25.61 -7.60 -12.51
CA THR A 14 27.06 -7.49 -12.68
C THR A 14 27.69 -6.53 -11.66
N GLY A 15 29.00 -6.65 -11.45
CA GLY A 15 29.74 -5.66 -10.63
C GLY A 15 29.68 -4.24 -11.21
N GLY A 16 29.53 -4.10 -12.53
CA GLY A 16 29.32 -2.81 -13.17
C GLY A 16 27.99 -2.17 -12.80
N ASP A 17 26.94 -2.95 -12.59
CA ASP A 17 25.64 -2.43 -12.14
C ASP A 17 25.74 -1.89 -10.72
N MET A 18 26.44 -2.60 -9.82
CA MET A 18 26.70 -2.14 -8.46
C MET A 18 27.56 -0.86 -8.44
N ALA A 19 28.59 -0.79 -9.29
CA ALA A 19 29.51 0.34 -9.32
C ALA A 19 28.91 1.64 -9.90
N ARG A 20 27.85 1.55 -10.71
CA ARG A 20 27.22 2.70 -11.38
C ARG A 20 25.97 3.23 -10.69
N TRP A 21 25.37 2.47 -9.76
CA TRP A 21 24.11 2.86 -9.15
C TRP A 21 24.34 3.77 -7.93
N GLU A 22 23.50 4.79 -7.79
CA GLU A 22 23.44 5.67 -6.63
C GLU A 22 22.00 5.99 -6.24
N ALA A 23 21.77 6.24 -4.95
CA ALA A 23 20.49 6.73 -4.46
C ALA A 23 20.28 8.19 -4.88
N SER A 24 19.11 8.52 -5.40
CA SER A 24 18.76 9.88 -5.79
C SER A 24 17.80 10.54 -4.80
N VAL A 25 17.89 11.86 -4.70
CA VAL A 25 16.89 12.69 -4.00
C VAL A 25 15.91 13.24 -5.03
N GLU A 26 14.62 13.17 -4.72
CA GLU A 26 13.55 13.70 -5.57
C GLU A 26 12.51 14.40 -4.71
N ALA A 27 11.77 15.34 -5.31
CA ALA A 27 10.64 15.97 -4.64
C ALA A 27 9.52 14.92 -4.43
N PRO A 28 8.83 14.93 -3.27
CA PRO A 28 7.67 14.07 -3.07
C PRO A 28 6.50 14.51 -3.95
N LEU A 29 5.60 13.58 -4.25
CA LEU A 29 4.26 13.93 -4.71
C LEU A 29 3.44 14.42 -3.53
N ALA A 30 2.64 15.46 -3.75
CA ALA A 30 1.82 16.10 -2.74
C ALA A 30 0.35 16.14 -3.18
N TYR A 31 -0.57 16.02 -2.23
CA TYR A 31 -1.98 16.27 -2.45
C TYR A 31 -2.59 17.03 -1.28
N ASP A 32 -3.31 18.10 -1.57
CA ASP A 32 -4.02 18.90 -0.57
C ASP A 32 -5.36 18.26 -0.25
N TYR A 33 -5.56 18.00 1.05
CA TYR A 33 -6.75 17.39 1.60
C TYR A 33 -7.25 18.20 2.79
N GLY A 34 -8.14 19.16 2.50
CA GLY A 34 -8.61 20.14 3.48
C GLY A 34 -7.44 20.99 3.98
N ARG A 35 -7.15 20.92 5.27
CA ARG A 35 -6.03 21.64 5.91
C ARG A 35 -4.70 20.87 5.91
N TYR A 36 -4.67 19.69 5.30
CA TYR A 36 -3.49 18.83 5.27
C TYR A 36 -2.90 18.80 3.87
N THR A 37 -1.58 18.70 3.78
CA THR A 37 -0.91 18.34 2.52
C THR A 37 -0.20 17.02 2.76
N VAL A 38 -0.59 15.97 2.05
CA VAL A 38 -0.07 14.61 2.22
C VAL A 38 0.99 14.33 1.16
N TYR A 39 2.14 13.83 1.60
CA TYR A 39 3.32 13.57 0.79
C TYR A 39 3.60 12.08 0.65
N LYS A 40 3.89 11.66 -0.58
CA LYS A 40 4.22 10.29 -0.96
C LYS A 40 5.38 10.27 -1.94
N ALA A 41 6.04 9.13 -2.07
CA ALA A 41 7.00 8.90 -3.15
C ALA A 41 6.32 8.92 -4.53
N GLY A 42 7.14 9.07 -5.58
CA GLY A 42 6.69 9.11 -6.98
C GLY A 42 6.00 7.82 -7.46
N PRO A 43 5.50 7.79 -8.71
CA PRO A 43 4.75 6.66 -9.28
C PRO A 43 5.61 5.42 -9.58
N TRP A 44 6.93 5.51 -9.37
CA TRP A 44 7.80 4.33 -9.29
C TRP A 44 7.52 3.51 -8.01
N SER A 45 6.78 4.08 -7.06
CA SER A 45 6.17 3.40 -5.93
C SER A 45 4.65 3.36 -6.10
N GLN A 46 3.96 2.62 -5.23
CA GLN A 46 2.50 2.67 -5.14
C GLN A 46 1.96 3.91 -4.40
N GLY A 47 2.82 4.75 -3.82
CA GLY A 47 2.40 5.85 -2.93
C GLY A 47 1.32 6.79 -3.45
N PRO A 48 1.27 7.13 -4.76
CA PRO A 48 0.20 7.98 -5.27
C PRO A 48 -1.20 7.38 -5.15
N VAL A 49 -1.34 6.09 -4.85
CA VAL A 49 -2.62 5.44 -4.55
C VAL A 49 -3.28 6.00 -3.29
N VAL A 50 -2.52 6.40 -2.26
CA VAL A 50 -3.11 7.14 -1.12
C VAL A 50 -3.65 8.47 -1.60
N LEU A 51 -2.90 9.19 -2.42
CA LEU A 51 -3.30 10.50 -2.92
C LEU A 51 -4.58 10.40 -3.78
N GLN A 52 -4.68 9.38 -4.64
CA GLN A 52 -5.88 9.10 -5.42
C GLN A 52 -7.07 8.69 -4.53
N GLN A 53 -6.86 7.86 -3.50
CA GLN A 53 -7.92 7.56 -2.54
C GLN A 53 -8.43 8.83 -1.87
N LEU A 54 -7.55 9.74 -1.43
CA LEU A 54 -7.94 11.03 -0.85
C LEU A 54 -8.67 11.92 -1.87
N ALA A 55 -8.25 11.93 -3.13
CA ALA A 55 -8.92 12.70 -4.18
C ALA A 55 -10.35 12.21 -4.44
N LEU A 56 -10.56 10.89 -4.46
CA LEU A 56 -11.89 10.30 -4.54
C LEU A 56 -12.72 10.58 -3.28
N LEU A 57 -12.14 10.39 -2.09
CA LEU A 57 -12.85 10.51 -0.82
C LEU A 57 -13.21 11.94 -0.44
N LYS A 58 -12.47 12.95 -0.94
CA LYS A 58 -12.76 14.40 -0.78
C LYS A 58 -14.20 14.75 -1.15
N GLY A 59 -14.81 13.94 -2.03
CA GLY A 59 -16.18 14.10 -2.51
C GLY A 59 -17.30 13.57 -1.63
N PHE A 60 -16.98 12.89 -0.53
CA PHE A 60 -17.94 12.22 0.34
C PHE A 60 -17.90 12.81 1.75
N ASN A 61 -19.03 12.75 2.46
CA ASN A 61 -19.11 13.23 3.84
C ASN A 61 -18.62 12.14 4.81
N LEU A 62 -17.34 12.17 5.14
CA LEU A 62 -16.73 11.25 6.10
C LEU A 62 -16.72 11.79 7.54
N ASP A 63 -16.92 13.10 7.73
CA ASP A 63 -16.80 13.75 9.03
C ASP A 63 -17.82 13.19 10.02
N GLY A 64 -17.31 12.70 11.16
CA GLY A 64 -18.14 12.14 12.22
C GLY A 64 -18.73 10.74 11.93
N LEU A 65 -18.46 10.14 10.77
CA LEU A 65 -18.80 8.74 10.55
C LEU A 65 -18.04 7.84 11.52
N ASP A 66 -18.72 6.83 12.06
CA ASP A 66 -18.05 5.77 12.80
C ASP A 66 -17.09 5.05 11.83
N PRO A 67 -15.77 4.98 12.14
CA PRO A 67 -14.78 4.35 11.28
C PRO A 67 -14.95 2.83 11.14
N THR A 68 -15.90 2.24 11.86
CA THR A 68 -16.32 0.83 11.74
C THR A 68 -17.74 0.68 11.20
N SER A 69 -18.36 1.78 10.73
CA SER A 69 -19.65 1.73 10.04
C SER A 69 -19.53 1.07 8.66
N PRO A 70 -20.62 0.46 8.15
CA PRO A 70 -20.63 -0.08 6.80
C PRO A 70 -20.35 0.98 5.74
N GLU A 71 -20.83 2.22 5.96
CA GLU A 71 -20.67 3.32 5.00
C GLU A 71 -19.20 3.74 4.87
N PHE A 72 -18.51 3.95 6.01
CA PHE A 72 -17.11 4.33 6.01
C PHE A 72 -16.23 3.28 5.32
N ILE A 73 -16.43 2.00 5.67
CA ILE A 73 -15.66 0.89 5.08
C ILE A 73 -15.97 0.76 3.60
N HIS A 74 -17.25 0.79 3.22
CA HIS A 74 -17.66 0.65 1.83
C HIS A 74 -17.05 1.77 0.94
N LEU A 75 -17.18 3.03 1.34
CA LEU A 75 -16.62 4.16 0.58
C LEU A 75 -15.10 4.05 0.43
N GLN A 76 -14.39 3.75 1.52
CA GLN A 76 -12.93 3.61 1.48
C GLN A 76 -12.52 2.46 0.56
N VAL A 77 -13.19 1.31 0.63
CA VAL A 77 -12.87 0.13 -0.19
C VAL A 77 -13.15 0.38 -1.67
N GLU A 78 -14.29 0.96 -2.04
CA GLU A 78 -14.59 1.25 -3.45
C GLU A 78 -13.65 2.31 -4.04
N CYS A 79 -13.27 3.33 -3.25
CA CYS A 79 -12.24 4.30 -3.66
C CYS A 79 -10.88 3.61 -3.84
N ALA A 80 -10.50 2.72 -2.93
CA ALA A 80 -9.25 1.95 -3.04
C ALA A 80 -9.24 1.08 -4.30
N LYS A 81 -10.33 0.36 -4.61
CA LYS A 81 -10.43 -0.44 -5.85
C LYS A 81 -10.15 0.39 -7.10
N LEU A 82 -10.73 1.59 -7.21
CA LEU A 82 -10.51 2.48 -8.35
C LEU A 82 -9.07 3.02 -8.41
N ALA A 83 -8.49 3.42 -7.28
CA ALA A 83 -7.12 3.92 -7.22
C ALA A 83 -6.08 2.84 -7.55
N TYR A 84 -6.27 1.62 -7.03
CA TYR A 84 -5.40 0.48 -7.36
C TYR A 84 -5.56 0.02 -8.81
N ALA A 85 -6.74 0.16 -9.41
CA ALA A 85 -6.90 -0.09 -10.84
C ALA A 85 -6.07 0.90 -11.67
N ASP A 86 -6.06 2.18 -11.29
CA ASP A 86 -5.20 3.19 -11.93
C ASP A 86 -3.71 2.91 -11.69
N ARG A 87 -3.33 2.44 -10.50
CA ARG A 87 -1.95 1.98 -10.22
C ARG A 87 -1.50 0.94 -11.23
N GLU A 88 -2.28 -0.12 -11.42
CA GLU A 88 -1.90 -1.18 -12.35
C GLU A 88 -1.87 -0.69 -13.80
N LYS A 89 -2.78 0.20 -14.20
CA LYS A 89 -2.80 0.69 -15.57
C LYS A 89 -1.67 1.68 -15.89
N PHE A 90 -1.38 2.60 -14.97
CA PHE A 90 -0.58 3.79 -15.27
C PHE A 90 0.79 3.83 -14.61
N TYR A 91 0.99 3.21 -13.45
CA TYR A 91 2.18 3.50 -12.64
C TYR A 91 3.43 2.76 -13.14
N GLY A 92 4.57 3.42 -12.99
CA GLY A 92 5.86 2.99 -13.52
C GLY A 92 6.97 3.98 -13.15
N ASP A 93 8.20 3.67 -13.56
CA ASP A 93 9.32 4.57 -13.31
C ASP A 93 9.25 5.83 -14.19
N PRO A 94 9.14 7.05 -13.62
CA PRO A 94 9.06 8.27 -14.39
C PRO A 94 10.33 8.61 -15.19
N LYS A 95 11.45 7.92 -14.93
CA LYS A 95 12.65 8.02 -15.78
C LYS A 95 12.48 7.33 -17.15
N PHE A 96 11.47 6.48 -17.29
CA PHE A 96 11.23 5.65 -18.48
C PHE A 96 9.86 5.86 -19.10
N ASN A 97 8.89 6.37 -18.33
CA ASN A 97 7.51 6.50 -18.75
C ASN A 97 6.95 7.83 -18.27
N GLU A 98 6.21 8.53 -19.12
CA GLU A 98 5.39 9.65 -18.68
C GLU A 98 4.15 9.11 -17.95
N ILE A 99 3.91 9.60 -16.74
CA ILE A 99 2.79 9.16 -15.89
C ILE A 99 1.87 10.36 -15.67
N PRO A 100 0.55 10.27 -15.98
CA PRO A 100 -0.36 11.41 -15.98
C PRO A 100 -0.85 11.76 -14.56
N ILE A 101 0.07 11.88 -13.59
CA ILE A 101 -0.23 12.08 -12.16
C ILE A 101 -1.08 13.33 -11.93
N ALA A 102 -0.80 14.43 -12.65
CA ALA A 102 -1.59 15.65 -12.54
C ALA A 102 -3.06 15.41 -12.91
N THR A 103 -3.33 14.65 -13.99
CA THR A 103 -4.69 14.27 -14.39
C THR A 103 -5.31 13.34 -13.36
N LEU A 104 -4.58 12.30 -12.94
CA LEU A 104 -5.04 11.28 -11.99
C LEU A 104 -5.43 11.87 -10.61
N LEU A 105 -4.82 12.99 -10.21
CA LEU A 105 -5.12 13.71 -8.97
C LEU A 105 -6.02 14.95 -9.18
N SER A 106 -6.44 15.25 -10.40
CA SER A 106 -7.30 16.41 -10.67
C SER A 106 -8.73 16.21 -10.18
N ASP A 107 -9.39 17.29 -9.77
CA ASP A 107 -10.80 17.25 -9.36
C ASP A 107 -11.67 16.73 -10.52
N ALA A 108 -11.47 17.21 -11.75
CA ALA A 108 -12.27 16.79 -12.91
C ALA A 108 -12.21 15.27 -13.18
N TYR A 109 -11.02 14.66 -13.08
CA TYR A 109 -10.90 13.21 -13.23
C TYR A 109 -11.60 12.47 -12.10
N ASN A 110 -11.38 12.90 -10.85
CA ASN A 110 -11.95 12.24 -9.68
C ASN A 110 -13.47 12.43 -9.55
N ASP A 111 -14.03 13.51 -10.11
CA ASP A 111 -15.48 13.72 -10.24
C ASP A 111 -16.13 12.65 -11.13
N GLU A 112 -15.51 12.32 -12.27
CA GLU A 112 -16.01 11.25 -13.15
C GLU A 112 -15.82 9.88 -12.50
N ARG A 113 -14.67 9.64 -11.86
CA ARG A 113 -14.38 8.37 -11.19
C ARG A 113 -15.35 8.10 -10.02
N ARG A 114 -15.71 9.12 -9.24
CA ARG A 114 -16.67 9.00 -8.13
C ARG A 114 -18.06 8.50 -8.56
N LYS A 115 -18.50 8.78 -9.78
CA LYS A 115 -19.79 8.29 -10.31
C LYS A 115 -19.87 6.76 -10.42
N LEU A 116 -18.72 6.08 -10.41
CA LEU A 116 -18.63 4.63 -10.44
C LEU A 116 -18.89 3.99 -9.07
N ILE A 117 -18.88 4.79 -7.99
CA ILE A 117 -19.13 4.30 -6.63
C ILE A 117 -20.64 4.34 -6.39
N THR A 118 -21.21 3.18 -6.10
CA THR A 118 -22.65 3.00 -5.85
C THR A 118 -22.87 2.43 -4.45
N ASP A 119 -24.10 2.06 -4.07
CA ASP A 119 -24.34 1.33 -2.82
C ASP A 119 -23.90 -0.15 -2.88
N LYS A 120 -23.51 -0.63 -4.07
CA LYS A 120 -23.05 -2.00 -4.33
C LYS A 120 -21.55 -2.05 -4.57
N ALA A 121 -20.94 -3.12 -4.06
CA ALA A 121 -19.53 -3.41 -4.25
C ALA A 121 -19.25 -3.76 -5.72
N SER A 122 -18.25 -3.11 -6.31
CA SER A 122 -17.76 -3.48 -7.63
C SER A 122 -17.04 -4.83 -7.60
N LEU A 123 -17.35 -5.66 -8.59
CA LEU A 123 -16.60 -6.88 -8.93
C LEU A 123 -15.75 -6.69 -10.20
N ASP A 124 -15.85 -5.53 -10.83
CA ASP A 124 -15.14 -5.19 -12.05
C ASP A 124 -13.88 -4.37 -11.75
N PHE A 125 -12.79 -4.77 -12.40
CA PHE A 125 -11.55 -4.04 -12.39
C PHE A 125 -11.61 -2.90 -13.40
N THR A 126 -11.80 -1.69 -12.90
CA THR A 126 -12.16 -0.51 -13.71
C THR A 126 -11.11 0.58 -13.58
N PRO A 127 -9.96 0.47 -14.27
CA PRO A 127 -9.02 1.58 -14.35
C PRO A 127 -9.62 2.71 -15.18
N GLY A 128 -9.29 3.96 -14.88
CA GLY A 128 -9.77 5.09 -15.65
C GLY A 128 -9.09 5.20 -17.01
N SER A 129 -9.46 6.23 -17.77
CA SER A 129 -8.93 6.47 -19.10
C SER A 129 -8.29 7.85 -19.17
N VAL A 130 -7.05 7.89 -19.67
CA VAL A 130 -6.33 9.12 -20.00
C VAL A 130 -5.72 8.88 -21.38
N GLU A 131 -6.09 9.70 -22.36
CA GLU A 131 -5.70 9.50 -23.76
C GLU A 131 -4.18 9.47 -23.91
N GLY A 132 -3.66 8.43 -24.58
CA GLY A 132 -2.23 8.24 -24.79
C GLY A 132 -1.46 7.63 -23.62
N PHE A 133 -2.11 7.33 -22.49
CA PHE A 133 -1.43 6.81 -21.29
C PHE A 133 -1.94 5.44 -20.84
N GLY A 134 -1.03 4.71 -20.20
CA GLY A 134 -1.30 3.44 -19.52
C GLY A 134 -1.22 2.21 -20.44
N ALA A 135 -1.48 1.04 -19.86
CA ALA A 135 -1.46 -0.24 -20.56
C ALA A 135 -2.75 -1.04 -20.36
N VAL A 136 -2.94 -2.06 -21.19
CA VAL A 136 -4.00 -3.05 -20.99
C VAL A 136 -3.56 -4.02 -19.89
N VAL A 137 -4.30 -4.06 -18.78
CA VAL A 137 -4.04 -4.97 -17.67
C VAL A 137 -4.95 -6.19 -17.80
N LYS A 138 -4.35 -7.37 -17.96
CA LYS A 138 -5.08 -8.65 -17.98
C LYS A 138 -5.12 -9.23 -16.58
N LEU A 139 -6.30 -9.27 -15.97
CA LEU A 139 -6.48 -9.90 -14.66
C LEU A 139 -6.29 -11.42 -14.74
N ARG A 140 -5.42 -11.96 -13.90
CA ARG A 140 -5.39 -13.38 -13.56
C ARG A 140 -6.15 -13.58 -12.27
N ARG A 141 -7.20 -14.39 -12.29
CA ARG A 141 -8.03 -14.66 -11.10
C ARG A 141 -7.49 -15.87 -10.36
N GLU A 142 -7.47 -15.81 -9.04
CA GLU A 142 -7.26 -16.99 -8.21
C GLU A 142 -8.60 -17.65 -7.89
N GLU A 143 -8.73 -18.94 -8.19
CA GLU A 143 -9.89 -19.73 -7.83
C GLU A 143 -9.63 -20.44 -6.49
N GLY A 144 -10.37 -20.08 -5.42
CA GLY A 144 -10.33 -20.78 -4.14
C GLY A 144 -9.84 -19.96 -2.93
N HIS A 145 -9.49 -20.66 -1.84
CA HIS A 145 -8.89 -20.08 -0.63
C HIS A 145 -7.38 -19.89 -0.85
N ARG A 146 -6.81 -18.77 -0.36
CA ARG A 146 -5.36 -18.45 -0.42
C ARG A 146 -4.52 -19.72 -0.30
N ALA A 147 -3.80 -20.08 -1.36
CA ALA A 147 -2.75 -21.08 -1.24
C ALA A 147 -1.76 -20.56 -0.18
N ALA A 148 -1.47 -21.37 0.85
CA ALA A 148 -0.41 -21.03 1.78
C ALA A 148 0.87 -20.96 0.96
N VAL A 149 1.44 -19.77 0.82
CA VAL A 149 2.72 -19.54 0.14
C VAL A 149 3.83 -20.08 1.05
N GLY A 150 3.90 -21.41 1.13
CA GLY A 150 4.89 -22.17 1.91
C GLY A 150 6.09 -22.60 1.09
N GLU A 151 6.16 -22.23 -0.20
CA GLU A 151 7.28 -22.58 -1.07
C GLU A 151 8.37 -21.51 -1.00
N PHE A 152 9.60 -21.96 -0.71
CA PHE A 152 10.82 -21.18 -0.84
C PHE A 152 10.84 -20.45 -2.20
N GLY A 153 11.07 -19.14 -2.20
CA GLY A 153 11.13 -18.32 -3.42
C GLY A 153 9.87 -17.50 -3.74
N ALA A 154 8.71 -17.83 -3.15
CA ALA A 154 7.52 -17.02 -3.33
C ALA A 154 7.58 -15.81 -2.39
N GLY A 155 7.97 -14.68 -2.96
CA GLY A 155 8.45 -13.51 -2.24
C GLY A 155 7.35 -12.58 -1.70
N GLU A 156 6.21 -13.09 -1.25
CA GLU A 156 5.20 -12.25 -0.61
C GLU A 156 5.47 -12.13 0.90
N PRO A 157 5.69 -10.91 1.44
CA PRO A 157 5.68 -10.67 2.87
C PRO A 157 4.24 -10.49 3.34
N THR A 158 3.44 -11.56 3.30
CA THR A 158 2.09 -11.57 3.91
C THR A 158 2.10 -12.34 5.21
N VAL A 159 1.26 -11.88 6.15
CA VAL A 159 0.97 -12.61 7.37
C VAL A 159 0.22 -13.87 6.96
N GLY A 160 0.88 -15.02 7.04
CA GLY A 160 0.22 -16.31 6.89
C GLY A 160 -0.91 -16.46 7.91
N ARG A 161 -1.90 -17.30 7.61
CA ARG A 161 -3.10 -17.57 8.44
C ARG A 161 -2.80 -17.93 9.91
N MET A 162 -1.56 -18.31 10.25
CA MET A 162 -1.14 -18.74 11.58
C MET A 162 -0.08 -17.84 12.25
N GLY A 163 0.17 -16.62 11.76
CA GLY A 163 1.15 -15.73 12.38
C GLY A 163 2.62 -16.15 12.16
N ASP A 164 2.88 -17.18 11.36
CA ASP A 164 4.21 -17.47 10.85
C ASP A 164 4.66 -16.37 9.89
N MET A 165 5.70 -15.63 10.29
CA MET A 165 6.30 -14.56 9.50
C MET A 165 7.39 -15.12 8.58
N ALA A 166 7.02 -15.44 7.34
CA ALA A 166 7.98 -15.77 6.29
C ALA A 166 8.47 -14.49 5.57
N GLY A 167 9.12 -13.59 6.31
CA GLY A 167 9.67 -12.33 5.80
C GLY A 167 8.69 -11.17 5.92
N ASP A 168 9.15 -10.02 6.45
CA ASP A 168 8.34 -8.81 6.50
C ASP A 168 9.14 -7.60 6.04
N THR A 169 8.42 -6.66 5.44
CA THR A 169 8.88 -5.29 5.29
C THR A 169 8.92 -4.63 6.68
N VAL A 170 9.79 -3.65 6.91
CA VAL A 170 9.84 -2.91 8.18
C VAL A 170 9.40 -1.47 7.94
N HIS A 171 8.89 -0.80 8.97
CA HIS A 171 8.60 0.62 8.92
C HIS A 171 9.04 1.30 10.22
N PHE A 172 9.47 2.57 10.13
CA PHE A 172 9.73 3.41 11.30
C PHE A 172 9.52 4.89 10.99
N ASP A 173 9.12 5.63 12.04
CA ASP A 173 8.96 7.08 12.03
C ASP A 173 9.74 7.71 13.18
N ILE A 174 10.46 8.80 12.90
CA ILE A 174 11.30 9.50 13.89
C ILE A 174 11.04 10.99 13.80
N ILE A 175 10.82 11.62 14.95
CA ILE A 175 10.80 13.08 15.09
C ILE A 175 11.77 13.48 16.20
N ASP A 176 12.81 14.23 15.86
CA ASP A 176 13.84 14.64 16.83
C ASP A 176 13.51 15.96 17.55
N LYS A 177 14.35 16.36 18.52
CA LYS A 177 14.19 17.60 19.29
C LYS A 177 14.22 18.88 18.43
N ALA A 178 14.93 18.87 17.30
CA ALA A 178 15.01 19.99 16.38
C ALA A 178 13.77 20.10 15.47
N GLY A 179 12.96 19.04 15.42
CA GLY A 179 11.77 18.96 14.56
C GLY A 179 12.05 18.32 13.21
N ASN A 180 13.22 17.69 13.02
CA ASN A 180 13.46 16.86 11.84
C ASN A 180 12.56 15.64 11.89
N MET A 181 11.97 15.28 10.76
CA MET A 181 11.06 14.14 10.64
C MET A 181 11.57 13.17 9.57
N ILE A 182 11.51 11.86 9.86
CA ILE A 182 11.77 10.78 8.92
C ILE A 182 10.61 9.79 8.99
N SER A 183 10.16 9.32 7.82
CA SER A 183 9.33 8.14 7.66
C SER A 183 9.99 7.22 6.63
N SER A 184 10.17 5.94 6.96
CA SER A 184 10.88 5.02 6.06
C SER A 184 10.33 3.60 6.13
N THR A 185 10.19 2.97 4.96
CA THR A 185 9.73 1.59 4.81
C THR A 185 10.80 0.72 4.13
N PRO A 186 11.90 0.37 4.82
CA PRO A 186 12.94 -0.50 4.25
C PRO A 186 12.45 -1.94 4.07
N SER A 187 12.92 -2.63 3.02
CA SER A 187 12.45 -3.98 2.69
C SER A 187 13.35 -4.67 1.67
N GLY A 188 13.23 -6.00 1.59
CA GLY A 188 13.95 -6.86 0.65
C GLY A 188 15.14 -7.54 1.30
N GLY A 189 15.70 -8.55 0.61
CA GLY A 189 16.83 -9.33 1.14
C GLY A 189 16.45 -10.31 2.24
N TRP A 190 15.16 -10.69 2.35
CA TRP A 190 14.71 -11.65 3.35
C TRP A 190 15.14 -13.08 2.98
N LEU A 191 15.37 -13.89 4.01
CA LEU A 191 16.02 -15.21 3.91
C LEU A 191 15.25 -16.23 3.06
N GLN A 192 13.93 -16.05 2.91
CA GLN A 192 13.04 -16.99 2.23
C GLN A 192 13.06 -16.89 0.70
N SER A 193 13.56 -15.78 0.12
CA SER A 193 13.43 -15.52 -1.32
C SER A 193 14.73 -15.57 -2.11
N SER A 194 15.87 -15.67 -1.44
CA SER A 194 17.15 -15.79 -2.10
C SER A 194 18.13 -16.55 -1.21
N PRO A 195 19.03 -17.36 -1.79
CA PRO A 195 20.08 -18.01 -1.04
C PRO A 195 20.98 -16.96 -0.39
N VAL A 196 21.49 -17.30 0.79
CA VAL A 196 22.46 -16.48 1.50
C VAL A 196 23.75 -16.41 0.69
N ILE A 197 24.31 -15.20 0.53
CA ILE A 197 25.66 -15.00 0.01
C ILE A 197 26.63 -15.45 1.12
N PRO A 198 27.39 -16.55 0.93
CA PRO A 198 28.09 -17.22 2.04
C PRO A 198 29.04 -16.31 2.82
N GLU A 199 29.73 -15.42 2.12
CA GLU A 199 30.74 -14.52 2.70
C GLU A 199 30.12 -13.28 3.37
N LEU A 200 28.83 -12.99 3.14
CA LEU A 200 28.16 -11.77 3.60
C LEU A 200 27.03 -12.02 4.60
N GLY A 201 26.42 -13.21 4.61
CA GLY A 201 25.39 -13.58 5.59
C GLY A 201 23.97 -13.07 5.30
N PHE A 202 23.71 -12.46 4.13
CA PHE A 202 22.38 -12.03 3.70
C PHE A 202 22.05 -12.48 2.28
N GLY A 203 20.75 -12.53 1.94
CA GLY A 203 20.26 -12.84 0.59
C GLY A 203 20.06 -11.58 -0.26
N LEU A 204 20.04 -11.74 -1.58
CA LEU A 204 19.66 -10.66 -2.49
C LEU A 204 18.16 -10.33 -2.42
N GLY A 205 17.77 -9.16 -2.89
CA GLY A 205 16.37 -8.76 -2.99
C GLY A 205 15.65 -9.40 -4.18
N THR A 206 14.33 -9.51 -4.07
CA THR A 206 13.44 -10.08 -5.11
C THR A 206 12.42 -9.08 -5.64
N ARG A 207 12.68 -7.77 -5.50
CA ARG A 207 11.76 -6.71 -5.95
C ARG A 207 11.48 -6.76 -7.46
N GLY A 208 12.42 -7.31 -8.23
CA GLY A 208 12.25 -7.51 -9.68
C GLY A 208 11.00 -8.31 -10.06
N GLN A 209 10.45 -9.14 -9.16
CA GLN A 209 9.19 -9.86 -9.39
C GLN A 209 7.99 -8.94 -9.66
N MET A 210 8.09 -7.65 -9.30
CA MET A 210 7.02 -6.66 -9.47
C MET A 210 6.93 -6.11 -10.90
N PHE A 211 7.94 -6.35 -11.74
CA PHE A 211 7.86 -6.01 -13.16
C PHE A 211 6.84 -6.88 -13.92
N TRP A 212 6.34 -6.35 -15.03
CA TRP A 212 5.68 -7.13 -16.07
C TRP A 212 6.70 -7.60 -17.11
N LEU A 213 6.46 -8.79 -17.66
CA LEU A 213 7.16 -9.31 -18.85
C LEU A 213 6.34 -9.06 -20.13
N ASP A 214 5.58 -7.98 -20.14
CA ASP A 214 4.80 -7.50 -21.27
C ASP A 214 5.42 -6.20 -21.76
N GLU A 215 5.87 -6.12 -23.01
CA GLU A 215 6.41 -4.88 -23.58
C GLU A 215 5.34 -3.78 -23.66
N GLY A 216 5.75 -2.52 -23.48
CA GLY A 216 4.85 -1.36 -23.54
C GLY A 216 4.07 -1.05 -22.26
N HIS A 217 4.13 -1.89 -21.23
CA HIS A 217 3.55 -1.58 -19.92
C HIS A 217 4.40 -0.53 -19.16
N PRO A 218 3.79 0.47 -18.48
CA PRO A 218 4.54 1.38 -17.60
C PRO A 218 5.43 0.70 -16.55
N ALA A 219 5.12 -0.53 -16.13
CA ALA A 219 5.90 -1.33 -15.20
C ALA A 219 6.57 -2.55 -15.88
N SER A 220 6.83 -2.50 -17.19
CA SER A 220 7.65 -3.51 -17.88
C SER A 220 9.08 -3.53 -17.35
N LEU A 221 9.67 -4.73 -17.32
CA LEU A 221 11.09 -4.95 -17.06
C LEU A 221 11.95 -4.20 -18.09
N ALA A 222 12.90 -3.39 -17.62
CA ALA A 222 13.90 -2.74 -18.47
C ALA A 222 15.22 -2.53 -17.70
N PRO A 223 16.39 -2.53 -18.37
CA PRO A 223 17.67 -2.22 -17.73
C PRO A 223 17.68 -0.83 -17.09
N GLY A 224 18.19 -0.73 -15.85
CA GLY A 224 18.30 0.53 -15.11
C GLY A 224 16.98 1.10 -14.58
N LYS A 225 15.84 0.48 -14.91
CA LYS A 225 14.52 0.88 -14.43
C LYS A 225 14.25 0.35 -13.03
N ARG A 226 13.57 1.14 -12.19
CA ARG A 226 13.05 0.65 -10.91
C ARG A 226 11.77 -0.16 -11.12
N PRO A 227 11.59 -1.32 -10.46
CA PRO A 227 10.27 -1.95 -10.42
C PRO A 227 9.28 -1.03 -9.70
N ARG A 228 8.01 -1.03 -10.13
CA ARG A 228 6.93 -0.36 -9.39
C ARG A 228 6.83 -0.99 -8.00
N THR A 229 7.40 -0.33 -6.99
CA THR A 229 7.56 -0.92 -5.66
C THR A 229 6.34 -0.71 -4.77
N THR A 230 6.11 -1.63 -3.84
CA THR A 230 5.08 -1.47 -2.81
C THR A 230 5.50 -0.52 -1.67
N LEU A 231 6.79 -0.19 -1.54
CA LEU A 231 7.33 0.60 -0.43
C LEU A 231 6.88 2.06 -0.50
N THR A 232 6.26 2.55 0.57
CA THR A 232 5.43 3.76 0.49
C THR A 232 5.31 4.54 1.82
N PRO A 233 6.42 5.11 2.34
CA PRO A 233 6.35 5.95 3.55
C PRO A 233 5.47 7.20 3.32
N THR A 234 4.97 7.80 4.40
CA THR A 234 4.04 8.93 4.32
C THR A 234 4.41 10.03 5.29
N MET A 235 4.27 11.27 4.83
CA MET A 235 4.36 12.45 5.68
C MET A 235 3.22 13.41 5.37
N ALA A 236 2.88 14.29 6.30
CA ALA A 236 1.90 15.34 6.06
C ALA A 236 2.27 16.65 6.77
N LEU A 237 1.96 17.75 6.09
CA LEU A 237 1.81 19.05 6.71
C LEU A 237 0.37 19.23 7.23
N ARG A 238 0.19 20.10 8.21
CA ARG A 238 -1.12 20.62 8.63
C ARG A 238 -1.01 22.14 8.72
N ASP A 239 -1.86 22.85 7.96
CA ASP A 239 -1.82 24.31 7.79
C ASP A 239 -0.44 24.83 7.32
N GLY A 240 0.23 24.06 6.46
CA GLY A 240 1.57 24.38 5.97
C GLY A 240 2.73 24.00 6.92
N GLU A 241 2.44 23.53 8.14
CA GLU A 241 3.45 23.19 9.14
C GLU A 241 3.71 21.67 9.24
N PRO A 242 4.97 21.21 9.43
CA PRO A 242 5.28 19.79 9.65
C PRO A 242 4.47 19.17 10.77
N TYR A 243 3.74 18.09 10.46
CA TYR A 243 2.74 17.54 11.37
C TYR A 243 2.93 16.05 11.68
N LEU A 244 2.94 15.19 10.67
CA LEU A 244 2.73 13.75 10.87
C LEU A 244 3.63 12.95 9.93
N ALA A 245 4.28 11.92 10.46
CA ALA A 245 5.02 10.89 9.75
C ALA A 245 4.42 9.54 10.12
N TRP A 246 4.07 8.71 9.13
CA TRP A 246 3.47 7.40 9.37
C TRP A 246 3.61 6.46 8.19
N GLY A 247 3.42 5.18 8.48
CA GLY A 247 3.41 4.13 7.48
C GLY A 247 3.21 2.76 8.09
N SER A 248 3.22 1.75 7.25
CA SER A 248 3.09 0.35 7.63
C SER A 248 3.89 -0.49 6.62
N PRO A 249 4.46 -1.64 7.01
CA PRO A 249 4.78 -2.70 6.07
C PRO A 249 3.52 -3.45 5.62
N GLY A 250 3.70 -4.48 4.79
CA GLY A 250 2.63 -5.38 4.30
C GLY A 250 2.22 -5.13 2.86
N GLY A 251 3.18 -5.23 1.93
CA GLY A 251 2.89 -5.42 0.51
C GLY A 251 1.90 -4.42 -0.10
N ASP A 252 0.90 -4.96 -0.80
CA ASP A 252 -0.18 -4.19 -1.42
C ASP A 252 -1.22 -3.68 -0.42
N GLN A 253 -1.15 -4.08 0.85
CA GLN A 253 -2.05 -3.59 1.90
C GLN A 253 -1.57 -2.28 2.53
N GLN A 254 -0.29 -1.90 2.35
CA GLN A 254 0.32 -0.70 2.93
C GLN A 254 -0.56 0.55 2.73
N ASP A 255 -0.80 0.96 1.48
CA ASP A 255 -1.57 2.16 1.17
C ASP A 255 -3.10 2.01 1.37
N GLN A 256 -3.58 0.82 1.74
CA GLN A 256 -4.94 0.64 2.23
C GLN A 256 -5.01 1.00 3.73
N TRP A 257 -4.10 0.45 4.54
CA TRP A 257 -4.05 0.71 5.98
C TRP A 257 -3.55 2.13 6.31
N ILE A 258 -2.58 2.64 5.54
CA ILE A 258 -2.07 4.01 5.66
C ILE A 258 -3.19 5.03 5.41
N ALA A 259 -4.04 4.79 4.41
CA ALA A 259 -5.21 5.63 4.15
C ALA A 259 -6.24 5.52 5.28
N GLN A 260 -6.58 4.30 5.73
CA GLN A 260 -7.51 4.09 6.86
C GLN A 260 -7.07 4.86 8.11
N PHE A 261 -5.80 4.75 8.50
CA PHE A 261 -5.24 5.46 9.64
C PHE A 261 -5.47 6.97 9.53
N PHE A 262 -5.10 7.56 8.39
CA PHE A 262 -5.22 9.00 8.18
C PHE A 262 -6.68 9.45 8.19
N LEU A 263 -7.57 8.75 7.50
CA LEU A 263 -9.00 9.07 7.44
C LEU A 263 -9.65 9.01 8.83
N ARG A 264 -9.32 8.00 9.65
CA ARG A 264 -9.79 7.89 11.05
C ARG A 264 -9.29 9.05 11.90
N HIS A 265 -8.04 9.44 11.70
CA HIS A 265 -7.43 10.52 12.45
C HIS A 265 -8.06 11.87 12.12
N VAL A 266 -8.32 12.15 10.84
CA VAL A 266 -8.79 13.47 10.40
C VAL A 266 -10.31 13.63 10.37
N HIS A 267 -11.09 12.57 10.12
CA HIS A 267 -12.57 12.64 10.04
C HIS A 267 -13.28 12.09 11.28
N ALA A 268 -12.75 11.05 11.91
CA ALA A 268 -13.35 10.42 13.08
C ALA A 268 -12.73 10.89 14.41
N GLY A 269 -11.81 11.85 14.36
CA GLY A 269 -11.19 12.48 15.54
C GLY A 269 -10.36 11.54 16.41
N LYS A 270 -9.98 10.36 15.90
CA LYS A 270 -9.18 9.39 16.66
C LYS A 270 -7.76 9.92 16.88
N ASN A 271 -7.23 9.73 18.09
CA ASN A 271 -5.81 9.97 18.32
C ASN A 271 -4.95 8.91 17.58
N LEU A 272 -3.61 9.07 17.58
CA LEU A 272 -2.72 8.18 16.81
C LEU A 272 -2.90 6.71 17.20
N GLN A 273 -2.95 6.40 18.50
CA GLN A 273 -3.08 5.01 18.97
C GLN A 273 -4.48 4.46 18.70
N GLU A 274 -5.53 5.25 18.94
CA GLU A 274 -6.90 4.82 18.61
C GLU A 274 -7.10 4.55 17.12
N ALA A 275 -6.48 5.34 16.24
CA ALA A 275 -6.55 5.15 14.80
C ALA A 275 -5.85 3.84 14.36
N ILE A 276 -4.74 3.51 15.01
CA ILE A 276 -3.99 2.25 14.82
C ILE A 276 -4.77 1.05 15.40
N ASP A 277 -5.32 1.17 16.61
CA ASP A 277 -6.00 0.08 17.31
C ASP A 277 -7.36 -0.27 16.71
N ALA A 278 -8.00 0.68 16.02
CA ALA A 278 -9.30 0.46 15.39
C ALA A 278 -9.27 -0.75 14.41
N PRO A 279 -10.35 -1.56 14.36
CA PRO A 279 -10.44 -2.72 13.47
C PRO A 279 -10.11 -2.37 12.03
N ALA A 280 -9.18 -3.07 11.39
CA ALA A 280 -8.71 -2.77 10.04
C ALA A 280 -9.18 -3.81 9.01
N TRP A 281 -8.93 -3.51 7.73
CA TRP A 281 -9.34 -4.35 6.60
C TRP A 281 -8.42 -4.12 5.39
N HIS A 282 -8.49 -5.01 4.40
CA HIS A 282 -7.93 -4.78 3.07
C HIS A 282 -8.76 -5.48 1.99
N SER A 283 -8.72 -4.97 0.77
CA SER A 283 -9.28 -5.61 -0.41
C SER A 283 -8.19 -6.30 -1.23
N GLU A 284 -8.56 -7.42 -1.85
CA GLU A 284 -7.73 -8.20 -2.79
C GLU A 284 -8.26 -8.11 -4.23
N HIS A 285 -9.06 -7.07 -4.52
CA HIS A 285 -9.80 -6.93 -5.76
C HIS A 285 -8.93 -6.73 -7.02
N PHE A 286 -7.67 -6.36 -6.86
CA PHE A 286 -6.73 -6.04 -7.93
C PHE A 286 -5.53 -7.02 -7.93
N PRO A 287 -4.76 -7.09 -9.04
CA PRO A 287 -3.56 -7.93 -9.10
C PRO A 287 -2.56 -7.57 -8.00
N ILE A 288 -2.18 -8.54 -7.19
CA ILE A 288 -1.12 -8.37 -6.20
C ILE A 288 0.22 -8.10 -6.90
N SER A 289 1.13 -7.39 -6.24
CA SER A 289 2.46 -7.06 -6.75
C SER A 289 3.44 -8.24 -6.68
N PHE A 290 3.15 -9.24 -5.85
CA PHE A 290 4.00 -10.40 -5.63
C PHE A 290 3.57 -11.58 -6.50
N TRP A 291 4.52 -12.44 -6.90
CA TRP A 291 4.19 -13.68 -7.60
C TRP A 291 3.14 -14.49 -6.80
N PRO A 292 2.07 -15.05 -7.42
CA PRO A 292 1.82 -15.22 -8.85
C PRO A 292 0.98 -14.12 -9.55
N ARG A 293 0.86 -12.93 -8.94
CA ARG A 293 0.20 -11.75 -9.52
C ARG A 293 -1.30 -11.96 -9.82
N THR A 294 -1.97 -12.72 -8.96
CA THR A 294 -3.42 -12.97 -9.05
C THR A 294 -4.24 -11.87 -8.37
N ALA A 295 -5.54 -11.84 -8.66
CA ALA A 295 -6.53 -11.01 -8.00
C ALA A 295 -7.70 -11.87 -7.50
N ARG A 296 -8.36 -11.44 -6.43
CA ARG A 296 -9.61 -12.02 -5.90
C ARG A 296 -10.71 -10.95 -5.94
N PRO A 297 -11.37 -10.73 -7.10
CA PRO A 297 -12.33 -9.64 -7.28
C PRO A 297 -13.44 -9.64 -6.22
N GLY A 298 -13.60 -8.49 -5.57
CA GLY A 298 -14.66 -8.28 -4.56
C GLY A 298 -14.34 -8.80 -3.17
N VAL A 299 -13.21 -9.50 -2.98
CA VAL A 299 -12.78 -9.95 -1.65
C VAL A 299 -12.36 -8.76 -0.80
N LEU A 300 -12.92 -8.75 0.42
CA LEU A 300 -12.63 -7.81 1.49
C LEU A 300 -12.33 -8.61 2.75
N VAL A 301 -11.08 -8.58 3.20
CA VAL A 301 -10.66 -9.21 4.46
C VAL A 301 -10.80 -8.19 5.58
N VAL A 302 -11.50 -8.54 6.65
CA VAL A 302 -11.75 -7.67 7.81
C VAL A 302 -11.32 -8.35 9.11
N GLU A 303 -10.88 -7.58 10.11
CA GLU A 303 -10.66 -8.12 11.45
C GLU A 303 -11.97 -8.57 12.12
N GLY A 304 -11.88 -9.59 12.97
CA GLY A 304 -13.03 -10.13 13.73
C GLY A 304 -13.71 -9.12 14.67
N ARG A 305 -13.00 -8.04 15.02
CA ARG A 305 -13.51 -6.94 15.84
C ARG A 305 -14.41 -5.95 15.09
N VAL A 306 -14.52 -6.04 13.75
CA VAL A 306 -15.51 -5.25 13.01
C VAL A 306 -16.92 -5.69 13.45
N PRO A 307 -17.85 -4.76 13.76
CA PRO A 307 -19.18 -5.12 14.25
C PRO A 307 -19.90 -6.12 13.33
N PRO A 308 -20.54 -7.19 13.86
CA PRO A 308 -21.23 -8.18 13.04
C PRO A 308 -22.31 -7.60 12.12
N ALA A 309 -23.01 -6.55 12.57
CA ALA A 309 -23.99 -5.83 11.76
C ALA A 309 -23.33 -5.12 10.56
N THR A 310 -22.13 -4.58 10.75
CA THR A 310 -21.33 -4.00 9.66
C THR A 310 -20.94 -5.06 8.64
N ILE A 311 -20.44 -6.21 9.10
CA ILE A 311 -20.07 -7.34 8.23
C ILE A 311 -21.29 -7.79 7.40
N ALA A 312 -22.45 -7.95 8.05
CA ALA A 312 -23.69 -8.34 7.38
C ALA A 312 -24.10 -7.32 6.30
N GLU A 313 -24.00 -6.03 6.60
CA GLU A 313 -24.32 -4.96 5.65
C GLU A 313 -23.34 -4.93 4.47
N LEU A 314 -22.03 -5.08 4.70
CA LEU A 314 -21.03 -5.16 3.63
C LEU A 314 -21.30 -6.35 2.70
N LYS A 315 -21.66 -7.51 3.25
CA LYS A 315 -22.11 -8.67 2.46
C LYS A 315 -23.37 -8.37 1.66
N ARG A 316 -24.37 -7.69 2.25
CA ARG A 316 -25.60 -7.25 1.55
C ARG A 316 -25.32 -6.29 0.40
N ARG A 317 -24.29 -5.45 0.54
CA ARG A 317 -23.78 -4.57 -0.53
C ARG A 317 -23.00 -5.32 -1.61
N GLY A 318 -22.69 -6.61 -1.43
CA GLY A 318 -22.05 -7.45 -2.45
C GLY A 318 -20.54 -7.66 -2.25
N HIS A 319 -19.97 -7.18 -1.14
CA HIS A 319 -18.58 -7.51 -0.79
C HIS A 319 -18.46 -9.01 -0.45
N VAL A 320 -17.40 -9.65 -0.95
CA VAL A 320 -17.04 -11.03 -0.56
C VAL A 320 -16.21 -10.93 0.72
N VAL A 321 -16.91 -10.82 1.86
CA VAL A 321 -16.25 -10.55 3.15
C VAL A 321 -15.68 -11.83 3.77
N GLU A 322 -14.37 -11.83 3.99
CA GLU A 322 -13.65 -12.83 4.78
C GLU A 322 -13.27 -12.24 6.14
N VAL A 323 -13.55 -12.96 7.22
CA VAL A 323 -13.28 -12.48 8.59
C VAL A 323 -11.99 -13.15 9.08
N GLY A 324 -10.96 -12.34 9.31
CA GLY A 324 -9.69 -12.73 9.90
C GLY A 324 -9.72 -12.67 11.44
N PRO A 325 -8.57 -12.96 12.10
CA PRO A 325 -8.42 -12.78 13.54
C PRO A 325 -8.69 -11.33 13.99
N ASP A 326 -8.86 -11.16 15.30
CA ASP A 326 -9.18 -9.85 15.88
C ASP A 326 -8.07 -8.80 15.70
N TRP A 327 -6.82 -9.23 15.64
CA TRP A 327 -5.63 -8.38 15.65
C TRP A 327 -4.63 -8.83 14.56
N SER A 328 -5.05 -8.78 13.30
CA SER A 328 -4.31 -9.29 12.13
C SER A 328 -3.99 -8.26 11.05
N GLU A 329 -4.66 -7.10 11.03
CA GLU A 329 -4.60 -6.16 9.90
C GLU A 329 -3.75 -4.92 10.22
N GLY A 330 -2.65 -4.74 9.49
CA GLY A 330 -1.78 -3.58 9.61
C GLY A 330 -0.68 -3.71 10.67
N ARG A 331 0.44 -3.03 10.40
CA ARG A 331 1.62 -2.93 11.27
C ARG A 331 2.09 -1.48 11.35
N LEU A 332 1.11 -0.58 11.50
CA LEU A 332 1.29 0.86 11.46
C LEU A 332 2.22 1.36 12.58
N THR A 333 3.08 2.32 12.25
CA THR A 333 3.64 3.27 13.23
C THR A 333 3.29 4.68 12.81
N ALA A 334 3.30 5.60 13.78
CA ALA A 334 3.11 7.01 13.50
C ALA A 334 3.82 7.86 14.55
N ALA A 335 4.36 9.00 14.12
CA ALA A 335 4.86 10.07 14.97
C ALA A 335 4.31 11.41 14.52
N SER A 336 3.93 12.28 15.46
CA SER A 336 3.44 13.62 15.16
C SER A 336 4.05 14.70 16.04
N GLN A 337 4.04 15.93 15.54
CA GLN A 337 4.47 17.13 16.24
C GLN A 337 3.40 18.22 16.19
N VAL A 338 3.12 18.84 17.34
CA VAL A 338 2.29 20.05 17.45
C VAL A 338 2.97 21.03 18.38
N GLY A 339 3.55 22.10 17.81
CA GLY A 339 4.45 22.99 18.54
C GLY A 339 5.60 22.18 19.17
N PRO A 340 5.87 22.32 20.49
CA PRO A 340 6.95 21.56 21.13
C PRO A 340 6.57 20.11 21.46
N ARG A 341 5.29 19.74 21.35
CA ARG A 341 4.79 18.42 21.78
C ARG A 341 4.95 17.40 20.67
N ARG A 342 5.63 16.30 20.98
CA ARG A 342 5.77 15.12 20.12
C ARG A 342 4.93 13.98 20.67
N ARG A 343 4.37 13.18 19.77
CA ARG A 343 3.60 11.97 20.09
C ARG A 343 4.07 10.86 19.17
N ALA A 344 4.04 9.64 19.65
CA ALA A 344 4.28 8.46 18.85
C ALA A 344 3.27 7.37 19.24
N ALA A 345 2.91 6.52 18.28
CA ALA A 345 2.04 5.38 18.46
C ALA A 345 2.53 4.23 17.58
N ALA A 346 2.25 3.00 18.01
CA ALA A 346 2.69 1.81 17.30
C ALA A 346 1.64 0.71 17.38
N ASN A 347 1.61 -0.10 16.34
CA ASN A 347 0.70 -1.22 16.23
C ASN A 347 0.93 -2.30 17.31
N PRO A 348 -0.14 -2.74 18.00
CA PRO A 348 -0.05 -3.82 18.99
C PRO A 348 -0.12 -5.21 18.36
N ARG A 349 -0.60 -5.35 17.11
CA ARG A 349 -0.80 -6.65 16.44
C ARG A 349 0.53 -7.38 16.29
N GLY A 350 0.56 -8.66 16.67
CA GLY A 350 1.79 -9.46 16.68
C GLY A 350 2.79 -9.12 17.79
N MET A 351 2.45 -8.20 18.71
CA MET A 351 3.25 -7.87 19.90
C MET A 351 4.71 -7.48 19.59
N GLN A 352 4.93 -6.78 18.46
CA GLN A 352 6.26 -6.44 17.95
C GLN A 352 6.47 -4.95 17.75
N GLY A 353 5.48 -4.24 17.20
CA GLY A 353 5.56 -2.79 17.02
C GLY A 353 5.64 -2.06 18.35
N TYR A 354 6.45 -1.00 18.42
CA TYR A 354 6.62 -0.24 19.64
C TYR A 354 6.91 1.24 19.38
N ALA A 355 6.43 2.10 20.27
CA ALA A 355 6.69 3.54 20.25
C ALA A 355 7.45 3.94 21.52
N ALA A 356 8.47 4.78 21.38
CA ALA A 356 9.26 5.29 22.49
C ALA A 356 9.57 6.78 22.28
N GLY A 357 9.57 7.56 23.36
CA GLY A 357 9.85 9.00 23.35
C GLY A 357 9.85 9.58 24.76
N ARG A 358 10.39 10.79 24.92
CA ARG A 358 10.47 11.51 26.20
C ARG A 358 10.49 13.03 26.02
#